data_AF-A0A8S8Y105-F1
#
_entry.id   AF-A0A8S8Y105-F1
#
_cell.length_a   1.000
_cell.length_b   1.000
_cell.length_c   1.000
_cell.angle_alpha   90.00
_cell.angle_beta   90.00
_cell.angle_gamma   90.00
#
_symmetry.space_group_name_H-M   'P 1'
#
loop_
_entity.id
_entity.type
_entity.pdbx_description
1 polymer ?
#
loop_
_entity_poly.entity_id
_entity_poly.type
_entity_poly.pdbx_seq_one_letter_code
_entity_poly.pdbx_strand_id
1 'polypeptide(L)' 'MEALVSACKQENITSVFVTHDEGLVRYATRVIRIDSGKIISDEQIAGDEEA' A
#
# COMPACT_ATOMS: atom_id res chain seq x y z
N MET A 1 -6.54 -7.37 6.47
CA MET A 1 -5.16 -6.98 6.08
C MET A 1 -4.26 -6.65 7.28
N GLU A 2 -4.84 -6.33 8.43
CA GLU A 2 -4.13 -5.85 9.62
C GLU A 2 -2.98 -6.75 10.09
N ALA A 3 -3.16 -8.07 10.14
CA ALA A 3 -2.10 -8.99 10.56
C ALA A 3 -0.84 -8.91 9.65
N LEU A 4 -1.03 -8.83 8.32
CA LEU A 4 0.10 -8.70 7.38
C LEU A 4 0.80 -7.36 7.55
N VAL A 5 0.02 -6.26 7.65
CA VAL A 5 0.57 -4.91 7.83
C VAL A 5 1.37 -4.83 9.12
N SER A 6 0.86 -5.41 10.22
CA SER A 6 1.55 -5.46 11.50
C SER A 6 2.86 -6.22 11.41
N ALA A 7 2.87 -7.40 10.77
CA ALA A 7 4.09 -8.19 10.58
C ALA A 7 5.11 -7.44 9.71
N CYS A 8 4.68 -6.81 8.62
CA CYS A 8 5.56 -6.01 7.76
C CYS A 8 6.21 -4.84 8.50
N LYS A 9 5.45 -4.15 9.37
CA LYS A 9 5.96 -3.06 10.21
C LYS A 9 6.95 -3.57 11.27
N GLN A 10 6.66 -4.69 11.93
CA GLN A 10 7.51 -5.24 13.00
C GLN A 10 8.83 -5.79 12.46
N GLU A 11 8.78 -6.52 11.36
CA GLU A 11 9.94 -7.21 10.78
C GLU A 11 10.68 -6.37 9.73
N ASN A 12 10.26 -5.11 9.53
CA ASN A 12 10.79 -4.19 8.52
C ASN A 12 10.83 -4.81 7.10
N ILE A 13 9.75 -5.52 6.75
CA ILE A 13 9.62 -6.20 5.45
C ILE A 13 8.97 -5.25 4.45
N THR A 14 9.63 -5.04 3.31
CA THR A 14 9.01 -4.36 2.16
C THR A 14 8.04 -5.30 1.47
N SER A 15 6.79 -4.86 1.27
CA SER A 15 5.75 -5.65 0.61
C SER A 15 5.16 -4.90 -0.58
N VAL A 16 4.92 -5.63 -1.66
CA VAL A 16 4.14 -5.15 -2.81
C VAL A 16 2.89 -6.00 -2.89
N PHE A 17 1.74 -5.35 -2.85
CA PHE A 17 0.44 -6.01 -2.88
C PHE A 17 -0.35 -5.52 -4.08
N VAL A 18 -0.85 -6.46 -4.89
CA VAL A 18 -1.65 -6.17 -6.08
C VAL A 18 -3.08 -6.57 -5.80
N THR A 19 -4.01 -5.64 -5.99
CA THR A 19 -5.43 -5.87 -5.74
C THR A 19 -6.28 -4.98 -6.63
N HIS A 20 -7.50 -5.45 -6.91
CA HIS A 20 -8.57 -4.64 -7.49
C HIS A 20 -9.49 -4.03 -6.42
N ASP A 21 -9.32 -4.40 -5.15
CA ASP A 21 -10.12 -3.87 -4.03
C ASP A 21 -9.56 -2.54 -3.52
N GLU A 22 -10.26 -1.46 -3.82
CA GLU A 22 -9.97 -0.10 -3.37
C GLU A 22 -10.00 0.06 -1.84
N GLY A 23 -10.76 -0.78 -1.13
CA GLY A 23 -10.84 -0.74 0.33
C GLY A 23 -9.53 -1.11 1.04
N LEU A 24 -8.59 -1.73 0.32
CA LEU A 24 -7.26 -2.09 0.84
C LEU A 24 -6.22 -0.99 0.66
N VAL A 25 -6.51 0.02 -0.17
CA VAL A 25 -5.62 1.17 -0.41
C VAL A 25 -5.29 1.90 0.90
N ARG A 26 -6.23 1.98 1.84
CA ARG A 26 -6.03 2.60 3.16
C ARG A 26 -4.90 2.00 4.01
N TYR A 27 -4.47 0.78 3.69
CA TYR A 27 -3.39 0.10 4.40
C TYR A 27 -2.03 0.28 3.71
N ALA A 28 -1.99 0.86 2.51
CA ALA A 28 -0.78 1.02 1.73
C ALA A 28 -0.03 2.30 2.12
N THR A 29 1.29 2.29 2.00
CA THR A 29 2.14 3.49 2.11
C THR A 29 2.26 4.22 0.76
N ARG A 30 2.04 3.50 -0.34
CA ARG A 30 2.04 4.03 -1.71
C ARG A 30 1.08 3.22 -2.57
N VAL A 31 0.38 3.90 -3.47
CA VAL A 31 -0.56 3.30 -4.42
C VAL A 31 -0.07 3.60 -5.81
N ILE A 32 0.17 2.55 -6.59
CA ILE A 32 0.52 2.66 -8.01
C ILE A 32 -0.63 2.05 -8.81
N ARG A 33 -1.27 2.86 -9.66
CA ARG A 33 -2.32 2.41 -10.56
C ARG A 33 -1.73 2.17 -11.94
N ILE A 34 -1.97 0.98 -12.48
CA ILE A 34 -1.45 0.57 -13.79
C ILE A 34 -2.64 0.27 -14.69
N ASP A 35 -2.62 0.83 -15.89
CA ASP A 35 -3.54 0.48 -16.97
C ASP A 35 -2.72 0.22 -18.24
N SER A 36 -3.00 -0.92 -18.89
CA SER A 36 -2.40 -1.27 -20.18
C SER A 36 -0.87 -1.20 -20.19
N GLY A 37 -0.24 -1.62 -19.08
CA GLY A 37 1.21 -1.62 -18.90
C GLY A 37 1.84 -0.25 -18.61
N LYS A 38 1.03 0.80 -18.41
CA LYS A 38 1.48 2.16 -18.07
C LYS A 38 1.06 2.52 -16.66
N ILE A 39 1.94 3.20 -15.92
CA ILE A 39 1.58 3.82 -14.64
C ILE A 39 0.73 5.05 -14.94
N ILE A 40 -0.51 5.05 -14.44
CA ILE A 40 -1.47 6.14 -14.64
C ILE A 40 -1.64 6.99 -13.38
N SER A 41 -1.33 6.45 -12.20
CA SER A 41 -1.28 7.21 -10.95
C SER A 41 -0.21 6.63 -10.03
N ASP A 42 0.40 7.51 -9.26
CA ASP A 42 1.46 7.21 -8.31
C ASP A 42 1.32 8.14 -7.10
N GLU A 43 0.71 7.61 -6.05
CA GLU A 43 0.29 8.37 -4.89
C GLU A 43 0.98 7.82 -3.65
N GLN A 44 1.77 8.67 -2.98
CA GLN A 44 2.24 8.37 -1.64
C GLN A 44 1.11 8.68 -0.67
N ILE A 45 0.67 7.67 0.07
CA ILE A 45 -0.34 7.85 1.10
C ILE A 45 0.41 8.33 2.34
N ALA A 46 0.13 9.55 2.78
CA ALA A 46 0.56 10.00 4.09
C ALA A 46 -0.11 9.08 5.11
N GLY A 47 0.63 8.09 5.60
CA GLY A 47 0.18 7.33 6.75
C GLY A 47 0.09 8.30 7.92
N ASP A 48 -0.95 8.15 8.75
CA ASP A 48 -0.97 8.80 10.05
C ASP A 48 0.32 8.41 10.78
N GLU A 49 1.28 9.33 10.78
CA GLU A 49 2.35 9.35 11.76
C GLU A 49 1.63 9.60 13.09
N GLU A 50 1.34 8.53 13.82
CA GLU A 50 1.13 8.64 15.25
C GLU A 50 2.39 9.32 15.82
N ALA A 51 2.21 10.59 16.19
CA ALA A 51 3.18 11.44 16.88
C ALA A 51 3.59 10.84 18.23
#